data_AF-A0AAI9RP31-F1
#
_entry.id   AF-A0AAI9RP31-F1
#
_cell.length_a   1.000
_cell.length_b   1.000
_cell.length_c   1.000
_cell.angle_alpha   90.00
_cell.angle_beta   90.00
_cell.angle_gamma   90.00
#
_symmetry.space_group_name_H-M   'P 1'
#
loop_
_entity.id
_entity.type
_entity.pdbx_description
1 polymer ?
#
loop_
_entity_poly.entity_id
_entity_poly.type
_entity_poly.pdbx_seq_one_letter_code
_entity_poly.pdbx_strand_id
1 'polypeptide(L)'
;MKVSFFNRDGTIIEDYPDAKWTFIDNPSFVEGAVETLKSVISKGYRVIIITNQYLINEGFITLNQYNDITNKMLHTLRNHDIEILDVFYCPQAKKEECNCFKPKTEIPGLRRQFRGFFAHYTSCNIVN
;
A
#
# COMPACT_ATOMS: atom_id res chain seq x y z
N MET A 1 -6.77 10.96 -16.47
CA MET A 1 -6.90 9.74 -15.63
C MET A 1 -7.03 10.18 -14.18
N LYS A 2 -8.02 9.68 -13.42
CA LYS A 2 -8.16 9.99 -11.99
C LYS A 2 -7.48 8.91 -11.17
N VAL A 3 -6.73 9.29 -10.14
CA VAL A 3 -6.03 8.35 -9.26
C VAL A 3 -6.44 8.65 -7.82
N SER A 4 -6.75 7.60 -7.06
CA SER A 4 -7.00 7.68 -5.63
C SER A 4 -5.93 6.92 -4.88
N PHE A 5 -5.44 7.50 -3.79
CA PHE A 5 -4.38 6.94 -2.97
C PHE A 5 -4.96 6.40 -1.67
N PHE A 6 -4.64 5.15 -1.34
CA PHE A 6 -5.11 4.48 -0.13
C PHE A 6 -3.96 4.11 0.78
N ASN A 7 -4.19 4.14 2.09
CA ASN A 7 -3.35 3.41 3.03
C ASN A 7 -3.64 1.91 2.95
N ARG A 8 -2.74 1.06 3.44
CA ARG A 8 -2.94 -0.40 3.49
C ARG A 8 -3.53 -0.85 4.81
N ASP A 9 -2.77 -0.67 5.89
CA ASP A 9 -3.07 -1.18 7.22
C ASP A 9 -4.07 -0.24 7.93
N GLY A 10 -5.14 -0.80 8.48
CA GLY A 10 -6.28 -0.06 9.06
C GLY A 10 -7.17 0.64 8.02
N THR A 11 -7.03 0.33 6.74
CA THR A 11 -7.85 0.93 5.66
C THR A 11 -8.33 -0.10 4.65
N ILE A 12 -7.41 -0.90 4.10
CA ILE A 12 -7.75 -2.00 3.19
C ILE A 12 -7.78 -3.31 3.96
N ILE A 13 -6.71 -3.56 4.73
CA ILE A 13 -6.61 -4.69 5.65
C ILE A 13 -6.59 -4.20 7.08
N GLU A 14 -6.97 -5.06 8.01
CA GLU A 14 -6.92 -4.78 9.44
C GLU A 14 -5.51 -4.36 9.87
N ASP A 15 -5.43 -3.45 10.84
CA ASP A 15 -4.18 -3.14 11.52
C ASP A 15 -4.03 -4.04 12.74
N TYR A 16 -2.84 -4.58 12.93
CA TYR A 16 -2.54 -5.51 14.02
C TYR A 16 -1.49 -4.89 14.95
N PRO A 17 -1.50 -5.25 16.25
CA PRO A 17 -0.38 -4.91 17.12
C PRO A 17 0.96 -5.36 16.53
N ASP A 18 2.01 -4.52 16.60
CA ASP A 18 3.33 -4.74 16.00
C ASP A 18 3.85 -6.18 16.19
N ALA A 19 3.78 -6.70 17.42
CA ALA A 19 4.26 -8.04 17.77
C ALA A 19 3.49 -9.20 17.11
N LYS A 20 2.27 -8.96 16.59
CA LYS A 20 1.45 -9.99 15.94
C LYS A 20 1.76 -10.13 14.45
N TRP A 21 2.33 -9.11 13.81
CA TRP A 21 2.56 -9.10 12.36
C TRP A 21 3.40 -10.28 11.85
N THR A 22 4.36 -10.77 12.64
CA THR A 22 5.18 -11.95 12.27
C THR A 22 4.37 -13.24 12.11
N PHE A 23 3.15 -13.31 12.68
CA PHE A 23 2.29 -14.48 12.63
C PHE A 23 1.12 -14.33 11.64
N ILE A 24 1.00 -13.16 11.00
CA ILE A 24 -0.05 -12.90 10.02
C ILE A 24 0.36 -13.49 8.68
N ASP A 25 -0.30 -14.57 8.28
CA ASP A 25 -0.09 -15.19 6.97
C ASP A 25 -1.12 -14.70 5.93
N ASN A 26 -2.38 -14.51 6.34
CA ASN A 26 -3.44 -13.98 5.49
C ASN A 26 -4.20 -12.87 6.23
N PRO A 27 -4.02 -11.59 5.84
CA PRO A 27 -4.65 -10.48 6.54
C PRO A 27 -6.15 -10.43 6.24
N SER A 28 -6.93 -10.03 7.23
CA SER A 28 -8.38 -9.76 7.08
C SER A 28 -8.59 -8.40 6.42
N PHE A 29 -9.61 -8.28 5.57
CA PHE A 29 -10.02 -6.98 5.03
C PHE A 29 -10.81 -6.21 6.08
N VAL A 30 -10.62 -4.89 6.10
CA VAL A 30 -11.48 -3.99 6.88
C VAL A 30 -12.90 -4.07 6.32
N GLU A 31 -13.90 -4.07 7.20
CA GLU A 31 -15.31 -4.07 6.81
C GLU A 31 -15.61 -2.92 5.83
N GLY A 32 -16.22 -3.24 4.69
CA GLY A 32 -16.56 -2.25 3.66
C GLY A 32 -15.38 -1.80 2.77
N ALA A 33 -14.16 -2.27 3.00
CA ALA A 33 -12.99 -1.85 2.22
C ALA A 33 -13.11 -2.27 0.74
N VAL A 34 -13.54 -3.50 0.49
CA VAL A 34 -13.70 -4.05 -0.87
C VAL A 34 -14.78 -3.28 -1.63
N GLU A 35 -15.91 -3.00 -0.99
CA GLU A 35 -17.05 -2.26 -1.54
C GLU A 35 -16.63 -0.81 -1.86
N THR A 36 -15.86 -0.20 -0.95
CA THR A 36 -15.31 1.15 -1.14
C THR A 36 -14.39 1.21 -2.35
N LEU A 37 -13.46 0.25 -2.47
CA LEU A 37 -12.55 0.17 -3.62
C LEU A 37 -13.32 -0.04 -4.95
N LYS A 38 -14.34 -0.90 -4.96
CA LYS A 38 -15.23 -1.07 -6.13
C LYS A 38 -15.93 0.22 -6.50
N SER A 39 -16.48 0.93 -5.52
CA SER A 39 -17.16 2.23 -5.71
C SER A 39 -16.22 3.29 -6.28
N VAL A 40 -14.96 3.30 -5.85
CA VAL A 40 -13.96 4.24 -6.36
C VAL A 40 -13.58 3.92 -7.81
N ILE A 41 -13.38 2.64 -8.13
CA ILE A 41 -13.09 2.20 -9.49
C ILE A 41 -14.27 2.49 -10.44
N SER A 42 -15.51 2.23 -10.01
CA SER A 42 -16.71 2.51 -10.82
C SER A 42 -16.91 3.99 -11.12
N LYS A 43 -16.40 4.89 -10.25
CA LYS A 43 -16.34 6.35 -10.48
C LYS A 43 -15.22 6.77 -11.44
N GLY A 44 -14.47 5.82 -12.01
CA GLY A 44 -13.42 6.07 -12.99
C GLY A 44 -12.04 6.37 -12.40
N TYR A 45 -11.80 6.04 -11.12
CA TYR A 45 -10.48 6.16 -10.51
C TYR A 45 -9.64 4.89 -10.72
N ARG A 46 -8.32 5.05 -10.77
CA ARG A 46 -7.35 3.99 -10.53
C ARG A 46 -6.86 4.09 -9.09
N VAL A 47 -6.56 2.95 -8.48
CA VAL A 47 -6.15 2.91 -7.07
C VAL A 47 -4.65 2.67 -6.96
N ILE A 48 -3.96 3.50 -6.20
CA ILE A 48 -2.57 3.28 -5.77
C ILE A 48 -2.57 3.12 -4.25
N ILE A 49 -1.86 2.13 -3.75
CA ILE A 49 -1.63 1.95 -2.31
C ILE A 49 -0.31 2.61 -1.95
N ILE A 50 -0.31 3.40 -0.88
CA ILE A 50 0.92 3.95 -0.30
C ILE A 50 0.90 3.62 1.19
N THR A 51 1.94 3.02 1.76
CA THR A 51 1.94 2.59 3.16
C THR A 51 3.30 2.76 3.86
N ASN A 52 3.28 3.08 5.15
CA ASN A 52 4.49 3.04 5.99
C ASN A 52 4.63 1.62 6.54
N GLN A 53 5.79 1.01 6.40
CA GLN A 53 6.10 -0.39 6.74
C GLN A 53 7.36 -0.45 7.61
N TYR A 54 7.37 0.37 8.66
CA TYR A 54 8.47 0.47 9.63
C TYR A 54 8.83 -0.86 10.28
N LEU A 55 7.86 -1.78 10.36
CA LEU A 55 8.02 -3.14 10.89
C LEU A 55 9.14 -3.92 10.17
N ILE A 56 9.48 -3.54 8.93
CA ILE A 56 10.57 -4.13 8.17
C ILE A 56 11.92 -3.75 8.80
N ASN A 57 12.20 -2.44 8.94
CA ASN A 57 13.49 -1.99 9.52
C ASN A 57 13.53 -2.12 11.05
N GLU A 58 12.38 -2.18 11.73
CA GLU A 58 12.32 -2.51 13.17
C GLU A 58 12.47 -4.01 13.45
N GLY A 59 12.53 -4.86 12.42
CA GLY A 59 12.83 -6.27 12.54
C GLY A 59 11.66 -7.16 12.98
N PHE A 60 10.44 -6.64 13.00
CA PHE A 60 9.23 -7.43 13.29
C PHE A 60 8.88 -8.39 12.16
N ILE A 61 9.10 -7.97 10.91
CA ILE A 61 8.87 -8.79 9.71
C ILE A 61 10.02 -8.64 8.72
N THR A 62 10.26 -9.67 7.93
CA THR A 62 11.18 -9.62 6.80
C THR A 62 10.51 -8.96 5.58
N LEU A 63 11.32 -8.46 4.65
CA LEU A 63 10.82 -7.96 3.37
C LEU A 63 10.06 -9.04 2.58
N ASN A 64 10.45 -10.30 2.72
CA ASN A 64 9.75 -11.43 2.08
C ASN A 64 8.36 -11.63 2.68
N GLN A 65 8.24 -11.66 4.01
CA GLN A 65 6.92 -11.72 4.67
C GLN A 65 6.03 -10.55 4.26
N TYR A 66 6.57 -9.32 4.19
CA TYR A 66 5.84 -8.17 3.68
C TYR A 66 5.33 -8.37 2.24
N ASN A 67 6.20 -8.89 1.36
CA ASN A 67 5.83 -9.18 -0.03
C ASN A 67 4.75 -10.26 -0.12
N ASP A 68 4.85 -11.33 0.67
CA ASP A 68 3.89 -12.43 0.67
C ASP A 68 2.50 -11.96 1.14
N ILE A 69 2.44 -11.22 2.25
CA ILE A 69 1.19 -10.61 2.75
C ILE A 69 0.58 -9.69 1.68
N THR A 70 1.41 -8.86 1.04
CA THR A 70 0.90 -7.91 0.04
C THR A 70 0.43 -8.63 -1.22
N ASN A 71 1.12 -9.67 -1.67
CA ASN A 71 0.73 -10.48 -2.81
C ASN A 71 -0.60 -11.19 -2.57
N LYS A 72 -0.82 -11.74 -1.37
CA LYS A 72 -2.10 -12.36 -1.00
C LYS A 72 -3.24 -11.36 -0.98
N MET A 73 -3.03 -10.18 -0.39
CA MET A 73 -4.01 -9.09 -0.43
C MET A 73 -4.36 -8.72 -1.88
N LEU A 74 -3.35 -8.51 -2.73
CA LEU A 74 -3.56 -8.16 -4.16
C LEU A 74 -4.26 -9.28 -4.93
N HIS A 75 -3.94 -10.54 -4.66
CA HIS A 75 -4.62 -11.68 -5.27
C HIS A 75 -6.10 -11.72 -4.88
N THR A 76 -6.41 -11.54 -3.60
CA THR A 76 -7.80 -11.49 -3.13
C THR A 76 -8.56 -10.31 -3.74
N LEU A 77 -7.94 -9.13 -3.85
CA LEU A 77 -8.55 -7.97 -4.52
C LEU A 77 -8.83 -8.24 -6.00
N ARG A 78 -7.91 -8.89 -6.72
CA ARG A 78 -8.12 -9.28 -8.13
C ARG A 78 -9.27 -10.26 -8.29
N ASN A 79 -9.46 -11.19 -7.36
CA ASN A 79 -10.61 -12.11 -7.36
C ASN A 79 -11.95 -11.39 -7.15
N HIS A 80 -11.93 -10.12 -6.72
CA HIS A 80 -13.09 -9.25 -6.61
C HIS A 80 -13.17 -8.21 -7.75
N ASP A 81 -12.42 -8.41 -8.85
CA ASP A 81 -12.33 -7.50 -9.99
C ASP A 81 -11.77 -6.10 -9.63
N ILE A 82 -10.97 -6.01 -8.57
CA ILE A 82 -10.30 -4.79 -8.13
C ILE A 82 -8.84 -4.82 -8.59
N GLU A 83 -8.50 -3.96 -9.55
CA GLU A 83 -7.14 -3.78 -10.02
C GLU A 83 -6.45 -2.63 -9.29
N ILE A 84 -5.38 -2.96 -8.56
CA ILE A 84 -4.48 -1.99 -7.94
C ILE A 84 -3.39 -1.64 -8.94
N LEU A 85 -3.28 -0.34 -9.27
CA LEU A 85 -2.32 0.19 -10.24
C LEU A 85 -0.88 0.04 -9.73
N ASP A 86 -0.65 0.34 -8.46
CA ASP A 86 0.66 0.20 -7.84
C ASP A 86 0.59 0.17 -6.31
N VAL A 87 1.67 -0.32 -5.70
CA VAL A 87 1.88 -0.30 -4.25
C VAL A 87 3.25 0.31 -3.96
N PHE A 88 3.25 1.40 -3.20
CA PHE A 88 4.44 2.05 -2.69
C PHE A 88 4.54 1.85 -1.18
N TYR A 89 5.75 1.58 -0.68
CA TYR A 89 5.99 1.46 0.75
C TYR A 89 7.26 2.15 1.21
N CYS A 90 7.23 2.61 2.45
CA CYS A 90 8.39 3.16 3.17
C CYS A 90 8.80 2.17 4.28
N PRO A 91 9.97 1.51 4.20
CA PRO A 91 10.35 0.49 5.18
C PRO A 91 10.97 1.04 6.47
N GLN A 92 11.20 2.35 6.58
CA GLN A 92 12.02 2.91 7.66
C GLN A 92 11.35 2.90 9.02
N ALA A 93 12.18 2.72 10.04
CA ALA A 93 11.76 2.68 11.42
C ALA A 93 11.16 4.02 11.85
N LYS A 94 10.24 4.03 12.84
CA LYS A 94 9.57 5.26 13.29
C LYS A 94 10.54 6.34 13.79
N LYS A 95 11.72 5.92 14.26
CA LYS A 95 12.77 6.78 14.82
C LYS A 95 13.78 7.27 13.77
N GLU A 96 13.72 6.76 12.54
CA GLU A 96 14.57 7.22 11.45
C GLU A 96 13.95 8.48 10.82
N GLU A 97 14.72 9.57 10.74
CA GLU A 97 14.30 10.75 9.99
C GLU A 97 14.33 10.42 8.48
N CYS A 98 13.18 10.06 7.89
CA CYS A 98 13.03 10.09 6.43
C CYS A 98 12.10 11.20 5.96
N ASN A 99 12.33 11.58 4.71
CA ASN A 99 11.42 12.38 3.90
C ASN A 99 10.23 11.56 3.36
N CYS A 100 10.19 10.26 3.63
CA CYS A 100 9.26 9.32 3.04
C CYS A 100 8.29 8.65 4.00
N PHE A 101 8.41 8.96 5.29
CA PHE A 101 7.36 8.67 6.27
C PHE A 101 6.22 9.68 6.08
N LYS A 102 5.03 9.20 5.68
CA LYS A 102 3.82 10.04 5.64
C LYS A 102 3.65 10.76 6.99
N PRO A 103 3.25 12.05 7.04
CA PRO A 103 2.45 12.76 6.03
C PRO A 103 3.23 13.72 5.12
N LYS A 104 4.56 13.67 5.05
CA LYS A 104 5.33 14.60 4.19
C LYS A 104 4.86 14.47 2.74
N THR A 105 4.51 15.59 2.10
CA THR A 105 3.91 15.65 0.74
C THR A 105 4.94 15.48 -0.37
N GLU A 106 6.19 15.82 -0.08
CA GLU A 106 7.36 15.49 -0.89
C GLU A 106 7.95 14.19 -0.37
N ILE A 107 7.70 13.08 -1.05
CA ILE A 107 8.22 11.76 -0.63
C ILE A 107 9.32 11.26 -1.58
N PRO A 108 10.53 11.86 -1.59
CA PRO A 108 11.70 11.16 -2.11
C PRO A 108 12.01 9.97 -1.19
N GLY A 109 11.91 8.74 -1.71
CA GLY A 109 12.34 7.53 -1.00
C GLY A 109 11.33 6.38 -0.89
N LEU A 110 10.09 6.55 -1.36
CA LEU A 110 9.15 5.41 -1.45
C LEU A 110 9.72 4.33 -2.37
N ARG A 111 9.71 3.08 -1.89
CA ARG A 111 10.03 1.91 -2.70
C ARG A 111 8.76 1.46 -3.42
N ARG A 112 8.88 1.25 -4.72
CA ARG A 112 7.82 0.68 -5.55
C ARG A 112 7.87 -0.84 -5.45
N GLN A 113 6.76 -1.48 -5.08
CA GLN A 113 6.69 -2.93 -4.94
C GLN A 113 6.29 -3.62 -6.24
N PHE A 114 5.27 -3.10 -6.94
CA PHE A 114 4.76 -3.70 -8.18
C PHE A 114 5.08 -2.84 -9.40
N ARG A 115 5.46 -3.48 -10.50
CA ARG A 115 5.71 -2.80 -11.79
C ARG A 115 4.81 -3.40 -12.88
N GLY A 116 3.49 -3.38 -12.67
CA GLY A 116 2.49 -3.88 -13.61
C GLY A 116 1.97 -2.77 -14.55
N PHE A 117 2.13 -3.00 -15.86
CA PHE A 117 1.77 -2.18 -17.03
C PHE A 117 2.60 -0.90 -17.31
N PHE A 118 3.30 -0.93 -18.46
CA PHE A 118 3.99 0.20 -19.07
C PHE A 118 3.00 1.36 -19.33
N ALA A 119 3.06 2.41 -18.51
CA ALA A 119 2.64 3.73 -18.92
C ALA A 119 3.88 4.63 -18.86
N HIS A 120 4.46 4.90 -20.02
CA HIS A 120 5.39 6.01 -20.20
C HIS A 120 4.59 7.30 -19.94
N TYR A 121 4.73 7.88 -18.75
CA TYR A 121 4.38 9.28 -18.54
C TYR A 121 5.45 9.94 -17.69
N THR A 122 6.25 10.73 -18.40
CA THR A 122 7.04 11.85 -17.90
C THR A 122 6.19 12.77 -17.02
N SER A 123 6.80 13.23 -15.92
CA SER A 123 6.41 14.38 -15.10
C SER A 123 4.98 14.38 -14.53
N CYS A 124 4.84 13.89 -13.29
CA CYS A 124 3.68 14.21 -12.45
C CYS A 124 4.02 15.44 -11.61
N ASN A 125 3.43 16.59 -11.96
CA ASN A 125 3.42 17.78 -11.12
C ASN A 125 2.54 17.49 -9.89
N ILE A 126 3.15 17.51 -8.71
CA ILE A 126 2.45 17.60 -7.43
C ILE A 126 1.87 19.01 -7.37
N VAL A 127 0.55 19.13 -7.48
CA VAL A 127 -0.14 20.41 -7.35
C VAL A 127 -0.31 20.69 -5.86
N ASN A 128 0.15 21.88 -5.44
CA ASN A 128 0.18 22.41 -4.08
C ASN A 128 -1.15 22.31 -3.32
#